data_AF-A0A812PXV4-F1
#
_entry.id   AF-A0A812PXV4-F1
#
_cell.length_a   1.000
_cell.length_b   1.000
_cell.length_c   1.000
_cell.angle_alpha   90.00
_cell.angle_beta   90.00
_cell.angle_gamma   90.00
#
_symmetry.space_group_name_H-M   'P 1'
#
loop_
_entity.id
_entity.type
_entity.pdbx_description
1 polymer ?
#
loop_
_entity_poly.entity_id
_entity_poly.type
_entity_poly.pdbx_seq_one_letter_code
_entity_poly.pdbx_strand_id
1 'polypeptide(L)'
;MRHVLSALVQNVPGVLAHVAGMLASRAYNIHSLAVGETESPELSRMTFVVVGDDNILEQVRKQLEKIVTVVRVDDVSSKDHVERDLMLIKVQAAKTDRPEIRELSRIFRGRIVDVSPNEMMIELSGQEKKIEAFIDMMRPFGIIELCRTGRIAMIRSVNRPIVGEPGSESDAPPTVRRPHHTAALMAQIYYDADADLAALKGKTVAIIGYGSQGHAHAQNLRDSGVNVVVGQRPGGANYDLAKEHGFEPVSAADAAKQADVVNILLPDEVQAEVFKSDILPNLKKGAVLMCSHGFNIHFGLIEPPKGTDLLLVAPKGPGHLVRSEFEAGGGVPCLIATRKAGTVAADDDMSDESSSVFKIGMAYAKGIGGTRGGVIRTTFAEETETDLFGEQAVLCGGLSELIKAGFETLVEAGYQPEMAYFECMHEVKLIVDLFYEGGLNYMRYSVSNTAEFGDYSTGPRIITPETKAEMKKCLTEIQDGTFARNWILENKAGAARFKAIRRRERTHQVEEVGKRLRRLMSWIDAKEV
;
A
#
# COMPACT_ATOMS: atom_id res chain seq x y z
N MET A 1 22.62 -25.15 -7.74
CA MET A 1 21.66 -24.03 -7.71
C MET A 1 20.73 -24.16 -8.92
N ARG A 2 19.53 -23.54 -8.92
CA ARG A 2 18.64 -23.49 -10.09
C ARG A 2 18.88 -22.18 -10.83
N HIS A 3 19.17 -22.25 -12.11
CA HIS A 3 19.43 -21.07 -12.96
C HIS A 3 18.37 -20.97 -14.05
N VAL A 4 17.94 -19.76 -14.36
CA VAL A 4 16.91 -19.48 -15.37
C VAL A 4 17.57 -18.82 -16.56
N LEU A 5 17.55 -19.51 -17.70
CA LEU A 5 18.08 -19.00 -18.95
C LEU A 5 16.91 -18.74 -19.92
N SER A 6 17.00 -17.65 -20.69
CA SER A 6 16.08 -17.32 -21.78
C SER A 6 16.86 -17.24 -23.08
N ALA A 7 16.61 -18.17 -24.01
CA ALA A 7 17.13 -18.12 -25.37
C ALA A 7 16.06 -17.56 -26.33
N LEU A 8 16.42 -16.55 -27.09
CA LEU A 8 15.67 -16.08 -28.25
C LEU A 8 16.16 -16.86 -29.47
N VAL A 9 15.27 -17.53 -30.17
CA VAL A 9 15.59 -18.43 -31.27
C VAL A 9 14.71 -18.15 -32.49
N GLN A 10 15.16 -18.54 -33.68
CA GLN A 10 14.33 -18.48 -34.88
C GLN A 10 13.13 -19.44 -34.76
N ASN A 11 11.94 -18.95 -35.09
CA ASN A 11 10.70 -19.71 -35.08
C ASN A 11 10.57 -20.56 -36.35
N VAL A 12 11.42 -21.59 -36.47
CA VAL A 12 11.41 -22.52 -37.61
C VAL A 12 11.43 -23.98 -37.13
N PRO A 13 10.90 -24.93 -37.93
CA PRO A 13 10.85 -26.34 -37.54
C PRO A 13 12.22 -26.92 -37.17
N GLY A 14 12.26 -27.72 -36.11
CA GLY A 14 13.47 -28.44 -35.66
C GLY A 14 14.36 -27.70 -34.66
N VAL A 15 14.17 -26.39 -34.44
CA VAL A 15 15.00 -25.61 -33.50
C VAL A 15 14.84 -26.08 -32.05
N LEU A 16 13.61 -26.31 -31.59
CA LEU A 16 13.33 -26.85 -30.26
C LEU A 16 14.03 -28.21 -30.04
N ALA A 17 13.93 -29.12 -31.00
CA ALA A 17 14.53 -30.44 -30.93
C ALA A 17 16.06 -30.37 -30.92
N HIS A 18 16.65 -29.45 -31.69
CA HIS A 18 18.09 -29.23 -31.72
C HIS A 18 18.60 -28.69 -30.37
N VAL A 19 17.93 -27.70 -29.79
CA VAL A 19 18.28 -27.13 -28.48
C VAL A 19 18.13 -28.18 -27.36
N ALA A 20 17.00 -28.90 -27.33
CA ALA A 20 16.77 -29.96 -26.35
C ALA A 20 17.78 -31.11 -26.50
N GLY A 21 18.07 -31.54 -27.74
CA GLY A 21 19.05 -32.57 -28.04
C GLY A 21 20.47 -32.18 -27.64
N MET A 22 20.87 -30.92 -27.84
CA MET A 22 22.15 -30.39 -27.37
C MET A 22 22.26 -30.48 -25.84
N LEU A 23 21.23 -30.03 -25.12
CA LEU A 23 21.20 -30.10 -23.65
C LEU A 23 21.27 -31.55 -23.14
N ALA A 24 20.49 -32.45 -23.75
CA ALA A 24 20.45 -33.86 -23.39
C ALA A 24 21.78 -34.59 -23.68
N SER A 25 22.41 -34.34 -24.84
CA SER A 25 23.68 -34.97 -25.25
C SER A 25 24.85 -34.70 -24.31
N ARG A 26 24.73 -33.64 -23.49
CA ARG A 26 25.73 -33.20 -22.51
C ARG A 26 25.30 -33.46 -21.07
N ALA A 27 24.22 -34.24 -20.88
CA ALA A 27 23.65 -34.60 -19.60
C ALA A 27 23.22 -33.41 -18.72
N TYR A 28 22.84 -32.28 -19.32
CA TYR A 28 22.25 -31.18 -18.57
C TYR A 28 20.78 -31.50 -18.22
N ASN A 29 20.45 -31.47 -16.93
CA ASN A 29 19.10 -31.75 -16.48
C ASN A 29 18.21 -30.51 -16.63
N ILE A 30 17.18 -30.60 -17.47
CA ILE A 30 16.18 -29.54 -17.68
C ILE A 30 15.06 -29.74 -16.66
N HIS A 31 14.98 -28.86 -15.67
CA HIS A 31 13.95 -28.90 -14.64
C HIS A 31 12.61 -28.32 -15.13
N SER A 32 12.66 -27.35 -16.06
CA SER A 32 11.49 -26.73 -16.66
C SER A 32 11.86 -26.19 -18.02
N LEU A 33 10.93 -26.24 -18.97
CA LEU A 33 11.05 -25.68 -20.30
C LEU A 33 9.72 -25.05 -20.72
N ALA A 34 9.74 -23.79 -21.12
CA ALA A 34 8.61 -23.07 -21.69
C ALA A 34 9.03 -22.44 -23.02
N VAL A 35 8.18 -22.57 -24.05
CA VAL A 35 8.45 -22.02 -25.38
C VAL A 35 7.21 -21.31 -25.90
N GLY A 36 7.38 -20.11 -26.42
CA GLY A 36 6.32 -19.35 -27.05
C GLY A 36 6.86 -18.37 -28.08
N GLU A 37 6.00 -17.98 -29.02
CA GLU A 37 6.26 -16.92 -29.98
C GLU A 37 6.47 -15.57 -29.25
N THR A 38 7.33 -14.70 -29.78
CA THR A 38 7.54 -13.37 -29.20
C THR A 38 6.71 -12.30 -29.91
N GLU A 39 6.94 -11.04 -29.60
CA GLU A 39 6.39 -9.89 -30.35
C GLU A 39 6.74 -9.90 -31.85
N SER A 40 7.76 -10.67 -32.23
CA SER A 40 8.14 -10.92 -33.63
C SER A 40 7.79 -12.36 -33.99
N PRO A 41 6.85 -12.61 -34.92
CA PRO A 41 6.42 -13.97 -35.29
C PRO A 41 7.56 -14.89 -35.78
N GLU A 42 8.63 -14.30 -36.32
CA GLU A 42 9.83 -15.03 -36.76
C GLU A 42 10.70 -15.54 -35.61
N LEU A 43 10.41 -15.17 -34.37
CA LEU A 43 11.20 -15.49 -33.19
C LEU A 43 10.36 -16.19 -32.11
N SER A 44 10.97 -17.14 -31.44
CA SER A 44 10.43 -17.81 -30.26
C SER A 44 11.36 -17.58 -29.08
N ARG A 45 10.77 -17.46 -27.89
CA ARG A 45 11.50 -17.41 -26.62
C ARG A 45 11.41 -18.77 -25.94
N MET A 46 12.56 -19.39 -25.74
CA MET A 46 12.71 -20.61 -24.95
C MET A 46 13.26 -20.25 -23.57
N THR A 47 12.48 -20.49 -22.53
CA THR A 47 12.91 -20.34 -21.13
C THR A 47 13.17 -21.72 -20.55
N PHE A 48 14.35 -21.94 -19.98
CA PHE A 48 14.71 -23.22 -19.38
C PHE A 48 15.37 -23.03 -18.02
N VAL A 49 15.03 -23.95 -17.11
CA VAL A 49 15.61 -24.00 -15.77
C VAL A 49 16.61 -25.14 -15.70
N VAL A 50 17.87 -24.81 -15.45
CA VAL A 50 18.96 -25.78 -15.36
C VAL A 50 19.43 -25.90 -13.91
N VAL A 51 19.75 -27.12 -13.50
CA VAL A 51 20.31 -27.39 -12.16
C VAL A 51 21.83 -27.60 -12.29
N GLY A 52 22.62 -26.73 -11.66
CA GLY A 52 24.09 -26.78 -11.76
C GLY A 52 24.80 -25.75 -10.88
N ASP A 53 26.12 -25.66 -11.02
CA ASP A 53 26.93 -24.53 -10.57
C ASP A 53 27.09 -23.50 -11.70
N ASP A 54 27.76 -22.37 -11.41
CA ASP A 54 27.96 -21.30 -12.40
C ASP A 54 28.80 -21.77 -13.61
N ASN A 55 29.66 -22.79 -13.43
CA ASN A 55 30.43 -23.38 -14.52
C ASN A 55 29.52 -24.12 -15.50
N ILE A 56 28.58 -24.92 -15.00
CA ILE A 56 27.57 -25.60 -15.82
C ILE A 56 26.70 -24.57 -16.55
N LEU A 57 26.28 -23.50 -15.87
CA LEU A 57 25.49 -22.42 -16.46
C LEU A 57 26.21 -21.78 -17.65
N GLU A 58 27.45 -21.37 -17.46
CA GLU A 58 28.25 -20.70 -18.48
C GLU A 58 28.58 -21.64 -19.65
N GLN A 59 28.78 -22.94 -19.38
CA GLN A 59 28.90 -23.94 -20.44
C GLN A 59 27.61 -24.07 -21.26
N VAL A 60 26.45 -24.19 -20.60
CA VAL A 60 25.15 -24.28 -21.29
C VAL A 60 24.93 -23.06 -22.18
N ARG A 61 25.14 -21.86 -21.64
CA ARG A 61 25.05 -20.60 -22.39
C ARG A 61 25.95 -20.61 -23.62
N LYS A 62 27.24 -20.91 -23.47
CA LYS A 62 28.21 -20.97 -24.59
C LYS A 62 27.86 -21.99 -25.65
N GLN A 63 27.20 -23.10 -25.29
CA GLN A 63 26.77 -24.08 -26.28
C GLN A 63 25.53 -23.62 -27.05
N LEU A 64 24.59 -22.96 -26.38
CA LEU A 64 23.42 -22.38 -27.03
C LEU A 64 23.82 -21.27 -28.00
N GLU A 65 24.75 -20.40 -27.62
CA GLU A 65 25.29 -19.33 -28.49
C GLU A 65 25.99 -19.86 -29.75
N LYS A 66 26.38 -21.15 -29.80
CA LYS A 66 26.96 -21.78 -31.00
C LYS A 66 25.93 -22.28 -32.00
N ILE A 67 24.65 -22.36 -31.61
CA ILE A 67 23.58 -22.82 -32.49
C ILE A 67 23.17 -21.64 -33.38
N VAL A 68 23.31 -21.78 -34.70
CA VAL A 68 23.06 -20.71 -35.69
C VAL A 68 21.66 -20.10 -35.55
N THR A 69 20.66 -20.91 -35.19
CA THR A 69 19.27 -20.46 -35.03
C THR A 69 18.98 -19.81 -33.68
N VAL A 70 19.95 -19.75 -32.75
CA VAL A 70 19.84 -19.03 -31.49
C VAL A 70 20.35 -17.59 -31.70
N VAL A 71 19.45 -16.63 -31.55
CA VAL A 71 19.72 -15.20 -31.77
C VAL A 71 20.38 -14.58 -30.54
N ARG A 72 19.92 -14.95 -29.34
CA ARG A 72 20.41 -14.39 -28.08
C ARG A 72 20.18 -15.34 -26.92
N VAL A 73 21.09 -15.38 -25.96
CA VAL A 73 20.91 -16.09 -24.69
C VAL A 73 21.09 -15.10 -23.55
N ASP A 74 20.06 -15.01 -22.70
CA ASP A 74 20.07 -14.20 -21.50
C ASP A 74 20.09 -15.10 -20.27
N ASP A 75 21.06 -14.88 -19.38
CA ASP A 75 20.95 -15.34 -18.01
C ASP A 75 20.02 -14.39 -17.24
N VAL A 76 18.82 -14.90 -16.94
CA VAL A 76 17.77 -14.15 -16.28
C VAL A 76 17.98 -14.20 -14.77
N SER A 77 18.51 -15.31 -14.25
CA SER A 77 18.76 -15.49 -12.81
C SER A 77 19.78 -14.51 -12.22
N SER A 78 20.72 -13.99 -13.01
CA SER A 78 21.70 -12.98 -12.56
C SER A 78 21.21 -11.53 -12.64
N LYS A 79 19.98 -11.30 -13.07
CA LYS A 79 19.38 -9.96 -13.25
C LYS A 79 18.08 -9.82 -12.45
N ASP A 80 17.66 -8.58 -12.19
CA ASP A 80 16.33 -8.34 -11.66
C ASP A 80 15.28 -8.76 -12.70
N HIS A 81 14.37 -9.66 -12.32
CA HIS A 81 13.47 -10.31 -13.25
C HIS A 81 12.13 -10.65 -12.61
N VAL A 82 11.15 -10.93 -13.46
CA VAL A 82 9.86 -11.50 -13.06
C VAL A 82 9.80 -12.92 -13.60
N GLU A 83 9.60 -13.90 -12.71
CA GLU A 83 9.27 -15.29 -13.08
C GLU A 83 7.80 -15.61 -12.76
N ARG A 84 7.16 -16.39 -13.64
CA ARG A 84 5.81 -16.92 -13.46
C ARG A 84 5.70 -18.32 -14.03
N ASP A 85 4.81 -19.10 -13.43
CA ASP A 85 4.37 -20.41 -13.88
C ASP A 85 2.84 -20.44 -13.76
N LEU A 86 2.17 -20.99 -14.78
CA LEU A 86 0.72 -21.16 -14.83
C LEU A 86 0.40 -22.65 -14.78
N MET A 87 -0.55 -23.01 -13.93
CA MET A 87 -0.99 -24.36 -13.69
C MET A 87 -2.50 -24.48 -13.88
N LEU A 88 -2.92 -25.56 -14.52
CA LEU A 88 -4.27 -26.11 -14.40
C LEU A 88 -4.20 -27.38 -13.56
N ILE A 89 -5.03 -27.46 -12.53
CA ILE A 89 -5.14 -28.63 -11.66
C ILE A 89 -6.59 -29.07 -11.56
N LYS A 90 -6.85 -30.35 -11.78
CA LYS A 90 -8.15 -30.98 -11.62
C LYS A 90 -8.11 -31.87 -10.38
N VAL A 91 -9.06 -31.70 -9.50
CA VAL A 91 -9.17 -32.45 -8.23
C VAL A 91 -10.54 -33.09 -8.12
N GLN A 92 -10.65 -34.21 -7.37
CA GLN A 92 -11.95 -34.73 -6.99
C GLN A 92 -12.62 -33.74 -6.04
N ALA A 93 -13.93 -33.56 -6.21
CA ALA A 93 -14.70 -32.54 -5.52
C ALA A 93 -16.11 -33.05 -5.20
N ALA A 94 -16.19 -33.95 -4.22
CA ALA A 94 -17.45 -34.37 -3.64
C ALA A 94 -18.19 -33.15 -3.04
N LYS A 95 -19.53 -33.21 -2.92
CA LYS A 95 -20.34 -32.07 -2.45
C LYS A 95 -19.88 -31.51 -1.09
N THR A 96 -19.31 -32.35 -0.24
CA THR A 96 -18.77 -32.00 1.08
C THR A 96 -17.47 -31.19 1.02
N ASP A 97 -16.64 -31.43 0.00
CA ASP A 97 -15.27 -30.92 -0.05
C ASP A 97 -15.17 -29.63 -0.88
N ARG A 98 -16.17 -29.36 -1.72
CA ARG A 98 -16.25 -28.17 -2.57
C ARG A 98 -16.07 -26.84 -1.82
N PRO A 99 -16.64 -26.62 -0.63
CA PRO A 99 -16.41 -25.37 0.11
C PRO A 99 -14.94 -25.17 0.47
N GLU A 100 -14.26 -26.22 0.89
CA GLU A 100 -12.84 -26.17 1.27
C GLU A 100 -11.93 -25.99 0.05
N ILE A 101 -12.19 -26.70 -1.05
CA ILE A 101 -11.47 -26.53 -2.32
C ILE A 101 -11.65 -25.09 -2.84
N ARG A 102 -12.85 -24.52 -2.72
CA ARG A 102 -13.13 -23.11 -3.08
C ARG A 102 -12.33 -22.15 -2.21
N GLU A 103 -12.30 -22.38 -0.90
CA GLU A 103 -11.58 -21.51 0.02
C GLU A 103 -10.07 -21.58 -0.18
N LEU A 104 -9.50 -22.78 -0.33
CA LEU A 104 -8.08 -22.95 -0.66
C LEU A 104 -7.74 -22.29 -2.00
N SER A 105 -8.60 -22.45 -3.01
CA SER A 105 -8.44 -21.72 -4.28
C SER A 105 -8.43 -20.22 -4.06
N ARG A 106 -9.34 -19.67 -3.24
CA ARG A 106 -9.39 -18.24 -2.90
C ARG A 106 -8.13 -17.76 -2.19
N ILE A 107 -7.66 -18.50 -1.18
CA ILE A 107 -6.44 -18.20 -0.40
C ILE A 107 -5.22 -18.10 -1.32
N PHE A 108 -5.08 -19.05 -2.24
CA PHE A 108 -3.97 -19.06 -3.19
C PHE A 108 -4.22 -18.15 -4.40
N ARG A 109 -5.35 -17.44 -4.48
CA ARG A 109 -5.74 -16.62 -5.64
C ARG A 109 -5.78 -17.44 -6.94
N GLY A 110 -6.25 -18.67 -6.84
CA GLY A 110 -6.59 -19.54 -7.97
C GLY A 110 -8.02 -19.30 -8.43
N ARG A 111 -8.28 -19.55 -9.71
CA ARG A 111 -9.58 -19.40 -10.35
C ARG A 111 -10.15 -20.76 -10.67
N ILE A 112 -11.36 -21.05 -10.20
CA ILE A 112 -12.07 -22.26 -10.64
C ILE A 112 -12.54 -22.02 -12.07
N VAL A 113 -12.06 -22.84 -13.00
CA VAL A 113 -12.33 -22.71 -14.44
C VAL A 113 -13.32 -23.76 -14.96
N ASP A 114 -13.51 -24.86 -14.24
CA ASP A 114 -14.56 -25.85 -14.53
C ASP A 114 -15.09 -26.50 -13.25
N VAL A 115 -16.37 -26.85 -13.23
CA VAL A 115 -17.02 -27.57 -12.13
C VAL A 115 -17.94 -28.65 -12.70
N SER A 116 -17.58 -29.90 -12.46
CA SER A 116 -18.36 -31.08 -12.83
C SER A 116 -18.96 -31.75 -11.58
N PRO A 117 -19.83 -32.79 -11.68
CA PRO A 117 -20.49 -33.39 -10.51
C PRO A 117 -19.54 -33.92 -9.43
N ASN A 118 -18.37 -34.43 -9.81
CA ASN A 118 -17.41 -35.06 -8.88
C ASN A 118 -15.99 -34.48 -8.97
N GLU A 119 -15.78 -33.41 -9.74
CA GLU A 119 -14.45 -32.82 -9.94
C GLU A 119 -14.53 -31.31 -10.14
N MET A 120 -13.42 -30.64 -9.85
CA MET A 120 -13.23 -29.21 -10.08
C MET A 120 -11.88 -28.97 -10.74
N MET A 121 -11.84 -28.07 -11.71
CA MET A 121 -10.60 -27.60 -12.32
C MET A 121 -10.30 -26.19 -11.84
N ILE A 122 -9.05 -25.97 -11.43
CA ILE A 122 -8.55 -24.72 -10.90
C ILE A 122 -7.34 -24.28 -11.73
N GLU A 123 -7.36 -23.03 -12.18
CA GLU A 123 -6.23 -22.32 -12.75
C GLU A 123 -5.50 -21.53 -11.66
N LEU A 124 -4.17 -21.60 -11.64
CA LEU A 124 -3.35 -20.85 -10.70
C LEU A 124 -2.08 -20.34 -11.39
N SER A 125 -1.72 -19.08 -11.15
CA SER A 125 -0.43 -18.52 -11.56
C SER A 125 0.39 -18.01 -10.37
N GLY A 126 1.71 -18.13 -10.46
CA GLY A 126 2.60 -17.88 -9.33
C GLY A 126 4.07 -18.13 -9.60
N GLN A 127 4.91 -17.84 -8.60
CA GLN A 127 6.25 -18.44 -8.53
C GLN A 127 6.12 -19.92 -8.20
N GLU A 128 7.14 -20.72 -8.53
CA GLU A 128 7.11 -22.17 -8.31
C GLU A 128 6.74 -22.55 -6.87
N LYS A 129 7.30 -21.87 -5.86
CA LYS A 129 6.99 -22.15 -4.44
C LYS A 129 5.50 -22.06 -4.13
N LYS A 130 4.80 -21.09 -4.72
CA LYS A 130 3.36 -20.89 -4.56
C LYS A 130 2.58 -22.02 -5.23
N ILE A 131 3.00 -22.41 -6.42
CA ILE A 131 2.36 -23.48 -7.20
C ILE A 131 2.52 -24.82 -6.47
N GLU A 132 3.72 -25.17 -6.03
CA GLU A 132 3.98 -26.41 -5.26
C GLU A 132 3.19 -26.44 -3.94
N ALA A 133 3.16 -25.33 -3.19
CA ALA A 133 2.38 -25.25 -1.96
C ALA A 133 0.87 -25.48 -2.22
N PHE A 134 0.33 -24.98 -3.33
CA PHE A 134 -1.06 -25.23 -3.69
C PHE A 134 -1.30 -26.68 -4.08
N ILE A 135 -0.38 -27.28 -4.85
CA ILE A 135 -0.44 -28.71 -5.20
C ILE A 135 -0.51 -29.54 -3.91
N ASP A 136 0.37 -29.27 -2.95
CA ASP A 136 0.44 -30.01 -1.69
C ASP A 136 -0.84 -29.87 -0.86
N MET A 137 -1.45 -28.68 -0.82
CA MET A 137 -2.76 -28.46 -0.20
C MET A 137 -3.90 -29.16 -0.94
N MET A 138 -3.75 -29.38 -2.24
CA MET A 138 -4.76 -30.05 -3.07
C MET A 138 -4.63 -31.58 -3.10
N ARG A 139 -3.49 -32.14 -2.67
CA ARG A 139 -3.25 -33.60 -2.60
C ARG A 139 -4.32 -34.37 -1.81
N PRO A 140 -4.81 -33.90 -0.64
CA PRO A 140 -5.81 -34.63 0.15
C PRO A 140 -7.15 -34.84 -0.58
N PHE A 141 -7.51 -33.93 -1.49
CA PHE A 141 -8.76 -34.03 -2.28
C PHE A 141 -8.63 -34.96 -3.48
N GLY A 142 -7.46 -35.56 -3.73
CA GLY A 142 -7.23 -36.43 -4.87
C GLY A 142 -7.07 -35.65 -6.18
N ILE A 143 -5.83 -35.33 -6.53
CA ILE A 143 -5.49 -34.70 -7.82
C ILE A 143 -5.69 -35.72 -8.93
N ILE A 144 -6.57 -35.40 -9.88
CA ILE A 144 -6.89 -36.22 -11.05
C ILE A 144 -5.90 -35.93 -12.18
N GLU A 145 -5.65 -34.64 -12.43
CA GLU A 145 -4.86 -34.18 -13.57
C GLU A 145 -4.18 -32.86 -13.22
N LEU A 146 -2.96 -32.67 -13.71
CA LEU A 146 -2.20 -31.44 -13.50
C LEU A 146 -1.37 -31.13 -14.74
N CYS A 147 -1.45 -29.89 -15.21
CA CYS A 147 -0.68 -29.38 -16.33
C CYS A 147 -0.05 -28.04 -15.95
N ARG A 148 1.18 -27.80 -16.38
CA ARG A 148 1.93 -26.56 -16.13
C ARG A 148 2.55 -26.05 -17.42
N THR A 149 2.62 -24.73 -17.58
CA THR A 149 3.31 -24.10 -18.70
C THR A 149 4.83 -24.24 -18.63
N GLY A 150 5.36 -24.54 -17.44
CA GLY A 150 6.75 -24.32 -17.11
C GLY A 150 7.01 -22.85 -16.81
N ARG A 151 8.18 -22.57 -16.24
CA ARG A 151 8.55 -21.20 -15.87
C ARG A 151 8.83 -20.36 -17.10
N ILE A 152 8.15 -19.22 -17.17
CA ILE A 152 8.49 -18.11 -18.03
C ILE A 152 9.15 -17.02 -17.19
N ALA A 153 10.14 -16.33 -17.76
CA ALA A 153 10.80 -15.24 -17.07
C ALA A 153 11.19 -14.11 -18.04
N MET A 154 11.12 -12.87 -17.55
CA MET A 154 11.60 -11.69 -18.27
C MET A 154 12.38 -10.79 -17.34
N ILE A 155 13.49 -10.27 -17.85
CA ILE A 155 14.32 -9.28 -17.16
C ILE A 155 13.51 -7.97 -17.08
N ARG A 156 13.51 -7.34 -15.91
CA ARG A 156 12.88 -6.02 -15.74
C ARG A 156 13.66 -4.96 -16.49
N SER A 157 12.97 -4.02 -17.13
CA SER A 157 13.62 -2.92 -17.84
C SER A 157 14.47 -2.10 -16.87
N VAL A 158 15.78 -2.09 -17.11
CA VAL A 158 16.65 -1.04 -16.58
C VAL A 158 16.32 0.21 -17.37
N ASN A 159 15.94 1.32 -16.72
CA ASN A 159 15.69 2.61 -17.35
C ASN A 159 16.83 2.98 -18.31
N ARG A 160 16.67 2.71 -19.60
CA ARG A 160 17.52 3.27 -20.65
C ARG A 160 16.80 4.48 -21.23
N PRO A 161 17.46 5.64 -21.34
CA PRO A 161 16.90 6.78 -22.03
C PRO A 161 16.58 6.38 -23.48
N ILE A 162 15.36 6.66 -23.91
CA ILE A 162 14.93 6.45 -25.29
C ILE A 162 15.76 7.39 -26.17
N VAL A 163 16.58 6.83 -27.05
CA VAL A 163 17.27 7.57 -28.11
C VAL A 163 16.24 7.88 -29.19
N GLY A 164 15.96 9.18 -29.39
CA GLY A 164 14.98 9.65 -30.37
C GLY A 164 15.43 9.44 -31.81
N GLU A 165 14.49 9.06 -32.67
CA GLU A 165 14.63 9.15 -34.12
C GLU A 165 14.53 10.62 -34.60
N PRO A 166 15.12 10.97 -35.76
CA PRO A 166 15.30 12.34 -36.18
C PRO A 166 14.09 12.93 -36.91
N GLY A 167 13.60 14.04 -36.36
CA GLY A 167 13.32 15.30 -37.06
C GLY A 167 12.27 15.34 -38.18
N SER A 168 11.11 15.92 -37.88
CA SER A 168 10.41 16.81 -38.83
C SER A 168 9.95 18.08 -38.10
N GLU A 169 10.38 19.23 -38.63
CA GLU A 169 10.04 20.58 -38.15
C GLU A 169 8.64 20.99 -38.62
N SER A 170 7.86 21.68 -37.77
CA SER A 170 7.15 22.91 -38.15
C SER A 170 6.54 23.66 -36.94
N ASP A 171 6.74 24.98 -37.00
CA ASP A 171 6.30 26.14 -36.23
C ASP A 171 5.09 26.08 -35.25
N ALA A 172 5.31 26.57 -34.01
CA ALA A 172 4.33 27.33 -33.21
C ALA A 172 5.00 28.19 -32.09
N PRO A 173 4.42 29.33 -31.64
CA PRO A 173 5.13 30.46 -31.00
C PRO A 173 5.01 30.51 -29.44
N PRO A 174 5.52 31.54 -28.71
CA PRO A 174 6.45 31.39 -27.60
C PRO A 174 5.84 31.14 -26.21
N THR A 175 6.51 30.24 -25.48
CA THR A 175 6.76 30.15 -24.02
C THR A 175 5.73 30.70 -23.02
N VAL A 176 4.94 29.81 -22.44
CA VAL A 176 4.57 29.87 -21.01
C VAL A 176 5.51 28.92 -20.27
N ARG A 177 6.28 29.42 -19.29
CA ARG A 177 7.13 28.60 -18.42
C ARG A 177 6.26 27.57 -17.71
N ARG A 178 6.33 26.31 -18.14
CA ARG A 178 5.79 25.18 -17.39
C ARG A 178 6.70 24.92 -16.18
N PRO A 179 6.16 24.69 -14.97
CA PRO A 179 6.97 24.21 -13.87
C PRO A 179 7.56 22.85 -14.25
N HIS A 180 8.78 22.61 -13.78
CA HIS A 180 9.54 21.40 -14.02
C HIS A 180 8.67 20.16 -13.80
N HIS A 181 8.38 19.43 -14.89
CA HIS A 181 8.00 18.03 -14.78
C HIS A 181 9.22 17.30 -14.23
N THR A 182 9.28 17.12 -12.91
CA THR A 182 9.96 15.99 -12.33
C THR A 182 9.33 14.74 -12.96
N ALA A 183 10.13 14.02 -13.76
CA ALA A 183 9.76 12.68 -14.17
C ALA A 183 9.37 11.91 -12.90
N ALA A 184 8.17 11.34 -12.87
CA ALA A 184 7.69 10.57 -11.73
C ALA A 184 8.69 9.43 -11.48
N LEU A 185 9.52 9.60 -10.46
CA LEU A 185 10.35 8.54 -9.91
C LEU A 185 9.39 7.45 -9.44
N MET A 186 9.53 6.24 -9.97
CA MET A 186 8.86 5.07 -9.41
C MET A 186 9.17 5.05 -7.90
N ALA A 187 8.12 5.05 -7.08
CA ALA A 187 8.30 5.11 -5.64
C ALA A 187 9.07 3.88 -5.16
N GLN A 188 10.16 4.10 -4.43
CA GLN A 188 10.88 3.02 -3.76
C GLN A 188 10.04 2.55 -2.57
N ILE A 189 9.71 1.25 -2.57
CA ILE A 189 8.88 0.62 -1.54
C ILE A 189 9.76 -0.35 -0.76
N TYR A 190 9.79 -0.17 0.55
CA TYR A 190 10.53 -1.00 1.49
C TYR A 190 9.59 -1.95 2.22
N TYR A 191 10.06 -3.16 2.49
CA TYR A 191 9.33 -4.22 3.18
C TYR A 191 10.10 -4.73 4.40
N ASP A 192 9.61 -5.78 5.04
CA ASP A 192 10.19 -6.34 6.27
C ASP A 192 11.67 -6.71 6.14
N ALA A 193 12.13 -7.09 4.95
CA ALA A 193 13.53 -7.44 4.68
C ALA A 193 14.47 -6.22 4.69
N ASP A 194 13.93 -5.03 4.46
CA ASP A 194 14.68 -3.78 4.34
C ASP A 194 14.80 -3.03 5.69
N ALA A 195 14.16 -3.55 6.74
CA ALA A 195 14.10 -2.91 8.05
C ALA A 195 14.56 -3.83 9.19
N ASP A 196 15.37 -3.29 10.10
CA ASP A 196 15.90 -4.01 11.25
C ASP A 196 15.50 -3.34 12.58
N LEU A 197 14.74 -4.05 13.41
CA LEU A 197 14.32 -3.60 14.74
C LEU A 197 15.52 -3.33 15.67
N ALA A 198 16.71 -3.87 15.38
CA ALA A 198 17.91 -3.62 16.16
C ALA A 198 18.26 -2.12 16.26
N ALA A 199 17.84 -1.29 15.29
CA ALA A 199 18.06 0.17 15.36
C ALA A 199 17.30 0.85 16.51
N LEU A 200 16.25 0.21 17.07
CA LEU A 200 15.52 0.65 18.25
C LEU A 200 15.94 -0.08 19.54
N LYS A 201 16.85 -1.05 19.47
CA LYS A 201 17.28 -1.83 20.64
C LYS A 201 17.96 -0.91 21.67
N GLY A 202 17.48 -0.97 22.91
CA GLY A 202 17.98 -0.14 24.01
C GLY A 202 17.56 1.34 23.93
N LYS A 203 16.76 1.73 22.93
CA LYS A 203 16.16 3.07 22.85
C LYS A 203 14.79 3.07 23.50
N THR A 204 14.42 4.20 24.08
CA THR A 204 13.06 4.44 24.58
C THR A 204 12.28 5.29 23.59
N VAL A 205 11.10 4.83 23.19
CA VAL A 205 10.17 5.55 22.32
C VAL A 205 9.05 6.16 23.15
N ALA A 206 8.95 7.48 23.16
CA ALA A 206 7.80 8.18 23.74
C ALA A 206 6.68 8.32 22.72
N ILE A 207 5.49 7.84 23.07
CA ILE A 207 4.25 8.09 22.36
C ILE A 207 3.46 9.16 23.12
N ILE A 208 3.42 10.39 22.59
CA ILE A 208 2.72 11.51 23.23
C ILE A 208 1.30 11.59 22.68
N GLY A 209 0.32 11.26 23.52
CA GLY A 209 -1.08 11.12 23.14
C GLY A 209 -1.49 9.67 22.90
N TYR A 210 -2.64 9.27 23.46
CA TYR A 210 -3.17 7.91 23.36
C TYR A 210 -4.55 7.87 22.67
N GLY A 211 -4.68 8.57 21.55
CA GLY A 211 -5.88 8.59 20.72
C GLY A 211 -5.88 7.49 19.64
N SER A 212 -6.49 7.80 18.48
CA SER A 212 -6.59 6.86 17.34
C SER A 212 -5.22 6.29 16.92
N GLN A 213 -4.24 7.13 16.55
CA GLN A 213 -2.90 6.61 16.21
C GLN A 213 -2.11 6.20 17.47
N GLY A 214 -2.21 6.97 18.56
CA GLY A 214 -1.46 6.74 19.80
C GLY A 214 -1.58 5.32 20.36
N HIS A 215 -2.80 4.80 20.50
CA HIS A 215 -3.01 3.45 21.04
C HIS A 215 -2.44 2.35 20.15
N ALA A 216 -2.53 2.51 18.83
CA ALA A 216 -2.06 1.53 17.85
C ALA A 216 -0.53 1.47 17.83
N HIS A 217 0.12 2.64 17.70
CA HIS A 217 1.57 2.72 17.68
C HIS A 217 2.18 2.19 18.99
N ALA A 218 1.65 2.61 20.15
CA ALA A 218 2.19 2.18 21.44
C ALA A 218 2.10 0.66 21.63
N GLN A 219 0.95 0.05 21.33
CA GLN A 219 0.76 -1.38 21.48
C GLN A 219 1.57 -2.18 20.46
N ASN A 220 1.55 -1.80 19.18
CA ASN A 220 2.29 -2.52 18.15
C ASN A 220 3.81 -2.49 18.42
N LEU A 221 4.35 -1.33 18.83
CA LEU A 221 5.77 -1.20 19.18
C LEU A 221 6.13 -2.07 20.39
N ARG A 222 5.31 -2.06 21.44
CA ARG A 222 5.51 -2.93 22.61
C ARG A 222 5.48 -4.40 22.22
N ASP A 223 4.49 -4.81 21.43
CA ASP A 223 4.34 -6.19 20.98
C ASP A 223 5.49 -6.60 20.03
N SER A 224 6.16 -5.63 19.39
CA SER A 224 7.39 -5.81 18.62
C SER A 224 8.68 -5.76 19.46
N GLY A 225 8.58 -5.68 20.79
CA GLY A 225 9.72 -5.69 21.71
C GLY A 225 10.43 -4.35 21.89
N VAL A 226 9.82 -3.23 21.49
CA VAL A 226 10.36 -1.88 21.67
C VAL A 226 9.99 -1.36 23.07
N ASN A 227 10.92 -0.65 23.72
CA ASN A 227 10.63 0.01 24.99
C ASN A 227 9.80 1.28 24.75
N VAL A 228 8.55 1.28 25.21
CA VAL A 228 7.57 2.36 24.96
C VAL A 228 7.18 3.04 26.26
N VAL A 229 7.19 4.36 26.27
CA VAL A 229 6.60 5.19 27.33
C VAL A 229 5.44 6.01 26.75
N VAL A 230 4.30 6.04 27.43
CA VAL A 230 3.11 6.78 26.97
C VAL A 230 2.99 8.09 27.74
N GLY A 231 3.03 9.21 27.02
CA GLY A 231 2.75 10.55 27.56
C GLY A 231 1.28 10.89 27.41
N GLN A 232 0.50 10.78 28.48
CA GLN A 232 -0.95 11.07 28.47
C GLN A 232 -1.37 11.67 29.82
N ARG A 233 -2.08 12.80 29.79
CA ARG A 233 -2.53 13.49 31.01
C ARG A 233 -3.56 12.65 31.78
N PRO A 234 -3.52 12.62 33.14
CA PRO A 234 -4.48 11.89 33.95
C PRO A 234 -5.89 12.46 33.86
N GLY A 235 -6.89 11.61 34.17
CA GLY A 235 -8.29 12.01 34.35
C GLY A 235 -9.16 12.06 33.10
N GLY A 236 -8.67 11.52 31.96
CA GLY A 236 -9.45 11.41 30.72
C GLY A 236 -9.54 9.97 30.22
N ALA A 237 -10.54 9.69 29.38
CA ALA A 237 -10.80 8.33 28.86
C ALA A 237 -9.58 7.68 28.21
N ASN A 238 -8.76 8.44 27.47
CA ASN A 238 -7.54 7.90 26.84
C ASN A 238 -6.44 7.52 27.84
N TYR A 239 -6.42 8.15 29.03
CA TYR A 239 -5.51 7.76 30.11
C TYR A 239 -5.93 6.44 30.74
N ASP A 240 -7.22 6.28 30.99
CA ASP A 240 -7.79 5.04 31.52
C ASP A 240 -7.64 3.90 30.52
N LEU A 241 -7.87 4.16 29.23
CA LEU A 241 -7.65 3.19 28.15
C LEU A 241 -6.19 2.75 28.04
N ALA A 242 -5.24 3.68 28.18
CA ALA A 242 -3.82 3.33 28.20
C ALA A 242 -3.48 2.39 29.37
N LYS A 243 -4.08 2.61 30.55
CA LYS A 243 -3.93 1.71 31.70
C LYS A 243 -4.59 0.35 31.48
N GLU A 244 -5.77 0.32 30.87
CA GLU A 244 -6.47 -0.91 30.50
C GLU A 244 -5.61 -1.76 29.54
N HIS A 245 -4.92 -1.12 28.60
CA HIS A 245 -3.95 -1.77 27.72
C HIS A 245 -2.60 -2.08 28.37
N GLY A 246 -2.44 -1.86 29.68
CA GLY A 246 -1.24 -2.23 30.43
C GLY A 246 -0.08 -1.24 30.37
N PHE A 247 -0.32 0.02 30.01
CA PHE A 247 0.68 1.08 30.14
C PHE A 247 0.57 1.81 31.47
N GLU A 248 1.66 2.43 31.90
CA GLU A 248 1.68 3.39 33.01
C GLU A 248 1.89 4.80 32.45
N PRO A 249 0.82 5.54 32.09
CA PRO A 249 1.01 6.80 31.38
C PRO A 249 1.55 7.88 32.32
N VAL A 250 2.52 8.63 31.80
CA VAL A 250 3.19 9.74 32.49
C VAL A 250 2.87 11.08 31.82
N SER A 251 3.38 12.18 32.38
CA SER A 251 3.27 13.49 31.73
C SER A 251 4.05 13.52 30.40
N ALA A 252 3.65 14.39 29.47
CA ALA A 252 4.40 14.57 28.21
C ALA A 252 5.85 15.00 28.49
N ALA A 253 6.06 15.84 29.50
CA ALA A 253 7.38 16.25 29.95
C ALA A 253 8.23 15.06 30.42
N ASP A 254 7.69 14.19 31.26
CA ASP A 254 8.43 13.04 31.79
C ASP A 254 8.68 11.98 30.72
N ALA A 255 7.75 11.77 29.79
CA ALA A 255 7.96 10.93 28.62
C ALA A 255 9.11 11.47 27.74
N ALA A 256 9.12 12.79 27.47
CA ALA A 256 10.17 13.43 26.68
C ALA A 256 11.56 13.33 27.33
N LYS A 257 11.67 13.47 28.67
CA LYS A 257 12.93 13.29 29.41
C LYS A 257 13.51 11.88 29.27
N GLN A 258 12.66 10.87 29.16
CA GLN A 258 13.06 9.46 29.13
C GLN A 258 13.40 8.96 27.74
N ALA A 259 12.86 9.59 26.69
CA ALA A 259 12.88 9.07 25.34
C ALA A 259 14.09 9.49 24.51
N ASP A 260 14.45 8.61 23.57
CA ASP A 260 15.44 8.84 22.51
C ASP A 260 14.75 9.09 21.16
N VAL A 261 13.49 8.66 21.03
CA VAL A 261 12.58 8.99 19.93
C VAL A 261 11.27 9.50 20.54
N VAL A 262 10.84 10.70 20.20
CA VAL A 262 9.59 11.30 20.70
C VAL A 262 8.62 11.46 19.55
N ASN A 263 7.58 10.63 19.48
CA ASN A 263 6.52 10.77 18.49
C ASN A 263 5.30 11.50 19.09
N ILE A 264 4.91 12.62 18.46
CA ILE A 264 3.76 13.42 18.87
C ILE A 264 2.52 12.96 18.09
N LEU A 265 1.60 12.30 18.79
CA LEU A 265 0.34 11.76 18.27
C LEU A 265 -0.89 12.42 18.93
N LEU A 266 -0.75 13.70 19.26
CA LEU A 266 -1.83 14.58 19.70
C LEU A 266 -2.56 15.18 18.48
N PRO A 267 -3.79 15.71 18.66
CA PRO A 267 -4.43 16.50 17.61
C PRO A 267 -3.53 17.64 17.12
N ASP A 268 -3.45 17.85 15.81
CA ASP A 268 -2.47 18.74 15.18
C ASP A 268 -2.52 20.17 15.74
N GLU A 269 -3.71 20.69 16.03
CA GLU A 269 -3.91 22.02 16.60
C GLU A 269 -3.36 22.18 18.03
N VAL A 270 -3.12 21.07 18.74
CA VAL A 270 -2.63 21.03 20.12
C VAL A 270 -1.12 20.81 20.19
N GLN A 271 -0.52 20.18 19.17
CA GLN A 271 0.87 19.72 19.19
C GLN A 271 1.86 20.85 19.48
N ALA A 272 1.72 22.01 18.84
CA ALA A 272 2.67 23.12 19.01
C ALA A 272 2.72 23.67 20.45
N GLU A 273 1.58 23.75 21.13
CA GLU A 273 1.51 24.22 22.52
C GLU A 273 2.17 23.23 23.48
N VAL A 274 1.85 21.93 23.35
CA VAL A 274 2.45 20.87 24.17
C VAL A 274 3.93 20.70 23.86
N PHE A 275 4.31 20.84 22.59
CA PHE A 275 5.72 20.83 22.21
C PHE A 275 6.48 21.93 22.93
N LYS A 276 6.01 23.18 22.88
CA LYS A 276 6.69 24.32 23.49
C LYS A 276 6.76 24.22 25.01
N SER A 277 5.68 23.78 25.66
CA SER A 277 5.56 23.76 27.12
C SER A 277 6.20 22.53 27.77
N ASP A 278 5.97 21.34 27.22
CA ASP A 278 6.31 20.08 27.87
C ASP A 278 7.46 19.34 27.17
N ILE A 279 7.55 19.36 25.85
CA ILE A 279 8.52 18.53 25.12
C ILE A 279 9.85 19.25 24.93
N LEU A 280 9.83 20.46 24.38
CA LEU A 280 11.00 21.27 24.04
C LEU A 280 11.95 21.47 25.22
N PRO A 281 11.50 21.80 26.45
CA PRO A 281 12.41 21.99 27.60
C PRO A 281 13.03 20.68 28.10
N ASN A 282 12.47 19.53 27.71
CA ASN A 282 12.76 18.22 28.27
C ASN A 282 13.37 17.25 27.24
N LEU A 283 13.47 17.67 25.98
CA LEU A 283 14.01 16.87 24.89
C LEU A 283 15.50 16.60 25.11
N LYS A 284 15.90 15.32 25.12
CA LYS A 284 17.32 14.95 25.25
C LYS A 284 18.12 15.46 24.05
N LYS A 285 19.37 15.82 24.29
CA LYS A 285 20.32 16.11 23.21
C LYS A 285 20.51 14.86 22.33
N GLY A 286 20.28 15.02 21.03
CA GLY A 286 20.39 13.92 20.06
C GLY A 286 19.17 12.99 20.02
N ALA A 287 18.08 13.33 20.71
CA ALA A 287 16.80 12.66 20.48
C ALA A 287 16.29 12.94 19.06
N VAL A 288 15.56 11.98 18.51
CA VAL A 288 14.81 12.15 17.25
C VAL A 288 13.42 12.68 17.61
N LEU A 289 13.03 13.80 17.01
CA LEU A 289 11.66 14.29 17.07
C LEU A 289 10.87 13.71 15.91
N MET A 290 9.71 13.13 16.21
CA MET A 290 8.93 12.38 15.26
C MET A 290 7.48 12.85 15.19
N CYS A 291 6.88 12.74 14.01
CA CYS A 291 5.45 12.87 13.80
C CYS A 291 4.91 11.74 12.90
N SER A 292 3.58 11.59 12.88
CA SER A 292 2.87 10.70 11.94
C SER A 292 1.95 11.46 10.98
N HIS A 293 2.05 12.78 11.00
CA HIS A 293 1.55 13.71 10.00
C HIS A 293 2.46 14.95 9.98
N GLY A 294 2.81 15.45 8.81
CA GLY A 294 3.80 16.51 8.63
C GLY A 294 3.31 17.92 8.96
N PHE A 295 2.01 18.14 9.19
CA PHE A 295 1.36 19.46 9.33
C PHE A 295 2.16 20.48 10.13
N ASN A 296 2.49 20.16 11.40
CA ASN A 296 3.16 21.09 12.29
C ASN A 296 4.61 21.40 11.89
N ILE A 297 5.29 20.46 11.23
CA ILE A 297 6.67 20.62 10.75
C ILE A 297 6.69 21.36 9.41
N HIS A 298 5.79 21.01 8.50
CA HIS A 298 5.71 21.57 7.16
C HIS A 298 5.27 23.04 7.19
N PHE A 299 4.25 23.38 7.98
CA PHE A 299 3.76 24.76 8.12
C PHE A 299 4.50 25.58 9.21
N GLY A 300 5.58 25.06 9.79
CA GLY A 300 6.44 25.81 10.72
C GLY A 300 5.80 26.16 12.07
N LEU A 301 4.82 25.37 12.53
CA LEU A 301 4.22 25.54 13.86
C LEU A 301 5.10 24.94 14.97
N ILE A 302 5.91 23.94 14.62
CA ILE A 302 6.93 23.34 15.48
C ILE A 302 8.29 23.53 14.82
N GLU A 303 9.16 24.28 15.50
CA GLU A 303 10.57 24.42 15.13
C GLU A 303 11.42 23.61 16.13
N PRO A 304 12.04 22.50 15.69
CA PRO A 304 12.90 21.71 16.57
C PRO A 304 14.18 22.48 16.94
N PRO A 305 14.80 22.22 18.10
CA PRO A 305 16.11 22.77 18.43
C PRO A 305 17.16 22.43 17.37
N LYS A 306 18.11 23.34 17.14
CA LYS A 306 19.31 23.06 16.35
C LYS A 306 19.98 21.78 16.89
N GLY A 307 20.32 20.85 16.00
CA GLY A 307 20.91 19.57 16.41
C GLY A 307 19.91 18.41 16.57
N THR A 308 18.62 18.63 16.31
CA THR A 308 17.57 17.61 16.42
C THR A 308 17.23 17.05 15.04
N ASP A 309 17.30 15.74 14.87
CA ASP A 309 16.84 15.06 13.66
C ASP A 309 15.30 14.94 13.69
N LEU A 310 14.67 15.08 12.53
CA LEU A 310 13.24 14.89 12.32
C LEU A 310 12.97 13.60 11.55
N LEU A 311 11.92 12.90 11.98
CA LEU A 311 11.43 11.69 11.37
C LEU A 311 9.90 11.78 11.20
N LEU A 312 9.41 11.30 10.07
CA LEU A 312 7.99 11.05 9.85
C LEU A 312 7.80 9.58 9.53
N VAL A 313 6.84 8.93 10.19
CA VAL A 313 6.27 7.66 9.75
C VAL A 313 4.76 7.77 9.86
N ALA A 314 4.09 7.85 8.70
CA ALA A 314 2.65 8.10 8.60
C ALA A 314 1.93 6.87 8.02
N PRO A 315 1.24 6.07 8.85
CA PRO A 315 0.35 5.02 8.35
C PRO A 315 -0.79 5.62 7.53
N LYS A 316 -1.02 5.08 6.33
CA LYS A 316 -2.10 5.53 5.45
C LYS A 316 -3.41 4.82 5.78
N GLY A 317 -3.88 5.04 7.01
CA GLY A 317 -5.12 4.51 7.53
C GLY A 317 -5.40 4.95 8.97
N PRO A 318 -6.67 4.89 9.41
CA PRO A 318 -7.04 5.25 10.76
C PRO A 318 -6.42 4.28 11.77
N GLY A 319 -6.06 4.78 12.95
CA GLY A 319 -5.25 4.01 13.89
C GLY A 319 -5.88 2.71 14.40
N HIS A 320 -7.22 2.63 14.51
CA HIS A 320 -7.87 1.36 14.86
C HIS A 320 -7.60 0.25 13.81
N LEU A 321 -7.53 0.60 12.51
CA LEU A 321 -7.12 -0.33 11.46
C LEU A 321 -5.63 -0.65 11.53
N VAL A 322 -4.78 0.33 11.88
CA VAL A 322 -3.34 0.10 12.13
C VAL A 322 -3.15 -0.97 13.21
N ARG A 323 -3.99 -0.97 14.27
CA ARG A 323 -3.94 -2.00 15.31
C ARG A 323 -4.52 -3.34 14.82
N SER A 324 -5.73 -3.35 14.27
CA SER A 324 -6.40 -4.59 13.90
C SER A 324 -5.66 -5.37 12.80
N GLU A 325 -5.13 -4.67 11.79
CA GLU A 325 -4.32 -5.31 10.75
C GLU A 325 -3.02 -5.88 11.32
N PHE A 326 -2.38 -5.18 12.26
CA PHE A 326 -1.18 -5.68 12.91
C PHE A 326 -1.44 -6.98 13.68
N GLU A 327 -2.54 -7.05 14.43
CA GLU A 327 -2.98 -8.24 15.18
C GLU A 327 -3.35 -9.40 14.25
N ALA A 328 -3.93 -9.10 13.08
CA ALA A 328 -4.23 -10.08 12.05
C ALA A 328 -2.98 -10.58 11.27
N GLY A 329 -1.78 -10.07 11.60
CA GLY A 329 -0.53 -10.40 10.91
C GLY A 329 -0.29 -9.61 9.63
N GLY A 330 -1.22 -8.73 9.24
CA GLY A 330 -1.07 -7.73 8.18
C GLY A 330 -0.43 -6.43 8.69
N GLY A 331 -0.55 -5.36 7.91
CA GLY A 331 -0.06 -4.03 8.28
C GLY A 331 -0.50 -2.96 7.30
N VAL A 332 -0.86 -1.79 7.83
CA VAL A 332 -1.24 -0.62 7.03
C VAL A 332 0.01 0.00 6.39
N PRO A 333 0.03 0.25 5.06
CA PRO A 333 1.17 0.88 4.41
C PRO A 333 1.53 2.22 5.06
N CYS A 334 2.83 2.54 5.10
CA CYS A 334 3.31 3.77 5.72
C CYS A 334 4.06 4.64 4.72
N LEU A 335 4.07 5.95 4.96
CA LEU A 335 5.04 6.85 4.34
C LEU A 335 6.19 7.14 5.33
N ILE A 336 7.39 7.36 4.81
CA ILE A 336 8.58 7.75 5.61
C ILE A 336 9.24 8.99 5.03
N ALA A 337 9.54 9.97 5.90
CA ALA A 337 10.35 11.15 5.57
C ALA A 337 11.37 11.42 6.68
N THR A 338 12.52 12.00 6.34
CA THR A 338 13.57 12.35 7.30
C THR A 338 14.19 13.70 6.99
N ARG A 339 14.52 14.48 8.02
CA ARG A 339 15.33 15.71 7.89
C ARG A 339 16.41 15.69 8.96
N LYS A 340 17.66 15.84 8.54
CA LYS A 340 18.80 15.87 9.46
C LYS A 340 18.88 17.21 10.18
N ALA A 341 19.45 17.19 11.37
CA ALA A 341 19.74 18.37 12.13
C ALA A 341 20.56 19.40 11.33
N GLY A 342 20.09 20.66 11.33
CA GLY A 342 20.80 21.78 10.69
C GLY A 342 20.53 21.95 9.20
N THR A 343 19.62 21.17 8.62
CA THR A 343 19.19 21.30 7.22
C THR A 343 17.80 21.97 7.14
N VAL A 344 17.46 22.56 5.98
CA VAL A 344 16.17 23.24 5.75
C VAL A 344 15.15 22.30 5.11
N ALA A 345 13.90 22.75 4.94
CA ALA A 345 12.85 21.93 4.30
C ALA A 345 13.19 21.50 2.86
N ALA A 346 13.97 22.31 2.13
CA ALA A 346 14.49 21.94 0.81
C ALA A 346 15.52 20.79 0.86
N ASP A 347 16.04 20.48 2.04
CA ASP A 347 17.04 19.45 2.30
C ASP A 347 16.45 18.20 2.97
N ASP A 348 15.13 17.95 2.83
CA ASP A 348 14.55 16.66 3.18
C ASP A 348 15.34 15.58 2.39
N ASP A 349 16.18 14.81 3.10
CA ASP A 349 17.20 13.97 2.46
C ASP A 349 16.55 12.72 1.87
N MET A 350 16.31 12.86 0.58
CA MET A 350 15.92 11.92 -0.47
C MET A 350 16.71 10.64 -0.64
N SER A 351 17.94 10.57 -0.11
CA SER A 351 18.95 9.66 -0.62
C SER A 351 19.69 8.85 0.44
N ASP A 352 19.83 9.35 1.67
CA ASP A 352 20.70 8.70 2.65
C ASP A 352 20.00 7.64 3.52
N GLU A 353 19.81 6.46 2.93
CA GLU A 353 19.35 5.25 3.63
C GLU A 353 20.36 4.76 4.69
N SER A 354 21.62 5.20 4.61
CA SER A 354 22.66 4.82 5.56
C SER A 354 22.54 5.58 6.89
N SER A 355 21.81 6.71 6.89
CA SER A 355 21.65 7.59 8.05
C SER A 355 21.00 6.89 9.24
N SER A 356 21.41 7.27 10.44
CA SER A 356 20.85 6.69 11.67
C SER A 356 19.36 7.00 11.83
N VAL A 357 18.90 8.19 11.42
CA VAL A 357 17.49 8.59 11.51
C VAL A 357 16.61 7.76 10.57
N PHE A 358 17.08 7.47 9.36
CA PHE A 358 16.36 6.60 8.42
C PHE A 358 16.24 5.18 8.95
N LYS A 359 17.33 4.61 9.49
CA LYS A 359 17.30 3.27 10.11
C LYS A 359 16.36 3.19 11.31
N ILE A 360 16.33 4.23 12.15
CA ILE A 360 15.37 4.36 13.26
C ILE A 360 13.93 4.43 12.69
N GLY A 361 13.70 5.19 11.62
CA GLY A 361 12.41 5.30 10.95
C GLY A 361 11.91 3.99 10.38
N MET A 362 12.77 3.25 9.66
CA MET A 362 12.44 1.93 9.13
C MET A 362 12.18 0.91 10.24
N ALA A 363 12.96 0.93 11.32
CA ALA A 363 12.71 0.10 12.49
C ALA A 363 11.38 0.45 13.18
N TYR A 364 11.04 1.74 13.27
CA TYR A 364 9.75 2.19 13.81
C TYR A 364 8.60 1.72 12.92
N ALA A 365 8.69 1.93 11.60
CA ALA A 365 7.69 1.49 10.62
C ALA A 365 7.48 -0.03 10.69
N LYS A 366 8.55 -0.81 10.84
CA LYS A 366 8.46 -2.25 11.08
C LYS A 366 7.81 -2.59 12.41
N GLY A 367 8.18 -1.90 13.48
CA GLY A 367 7.63 -2.09 14.82
C GLY A 367 6.13 -1.79 14.92
N ILE A 368 5.58 -0.98 14.01
CA ILE A 368 4.13 -0.76 13.91
C ILE A 368 3.45 -1.66 12.85
N GLY A 369 4.21 -2.49 12.13
CA GLY A 369 3.75 -3.39 11.07
C GLY A 369 3.70 -2.80 9.67
N GLY A 370 4.06 -1.53 9.47
CA GLY A 370 3.94 -0.84 8.19
C GLY A 370 4.72 -1.48 7.04
N THR A 371 5.85 -2.11 7.34
CA THR A 371 6.69 -2.84 6.36
C THR A 371 6.04 -4.12 5.82
N ARG A 372 4.95 -4.61 6.43
CA ARG A 372 4.14 -5.72 5.89
C ARG A 372 3.25 -5.26 4.73
N GLY A 373 2.73 -4.03 4.83
CA GLY A 373 1.95 -3.36 3.76
C GLY A 373 2.82 -2.61 2.75
N GLY A 374 4.07 -2.31 3.12
CA GLY A 374 5.02 -1.53 2.34
C GLY A 374 5.20 -0.12 2.89
N VAL A 375 6.45 0.34 2.94
CA VAL A 375 6.82 1.70 3.33
C VAL A 375 7.29 2.46 2.11
N ILE A 376 6.69 3.60 1.85
CA ILE A 376 6.97 4.43 0.67
C ILE A 376 7.71 5.69 1.13
N ARG A 377 8.80 6.01 0.45
CA ARG A 377 9.54 7.25 0.74
C ARG A 377 8.73 8.48 0.32
N THR A 378 8.68 9.50 1.17
CA THR A 378 8.05 10.81 0.87
C THR A 378 8.81 11.97 1.54
N THR A 379 8.38 13.20 1.31
CA THR A 379 8.86 14.39 2.05
C THR A 379 7.81 14.85 3.06
N PHE A 380 8.17 15.72 4.01
CA PHE A 380 7.17 16.30 4.93
C PHE A 380 6.11 17.09 4.16
N ALA A 381 6.51 17.78 3.08
CA ALA A 381 5.60 18.54 2.21
C ALA A 381 4.65 17.62 1.45
N GLU A 382 5.17 16.64 0.71
CA GLU A 382 4.34 15.71 -0.06
C GLU A 382 3.38 14.94 0.84
N GLU A 383 3.84 14.46 2.00
CA GLU A 383 2.97 13.80 2.97
C GLU A 383 1.85 14.72 3.43
N THR A 384 2.18 15.93 3.88
CA THR A 384 1.20 16.87 4.42
C THR A 384 0.18 17.27 3.37
N GLU A 385 0.64 17.65 2.18
CA GLU A 385 -0.21 18.17 1.12
C GLU A 385 -1.14 17.08 0.56
N THR A 386 -0.61 15.87 0.33
CA THR A 386 -1.40 14.76 -0.24
C THR A 386 -2.37 14.16 0.76
N ASP A 387 -1.99 14.08 2.05
CA ASP A 387 -2.85 13.60 3.12
C ASP A 387 -4.06 14.53 3.31
N LEU A 388 -3.80 15.84 3.50
CA LEU A 388 -4.84 16.87 3.60
C LEU A 388 -5.75 16.91 2.37
N PHE A 389 -5.18 16.77 1.18
CA PHE A 389 -5.97 16.71 -0.05
C PHE A 389 -6.86 15.47 -0.09
N GLY A 390 -6.30 14.31 0.25
CA GLY A 390 -7.01 13.03 0.26
C GLY A 390 -8.24 13.08 1.17
N GLU A 391 -8.09 13.54 2.41
CA GLU A 391 -9.21 13.64 3.36
C GLU A 391 -10.26 14.69 2.96
N GLN A 392 -9.84 15.85 2.43
CA GLN A 392 -10.77 16.92 2.07
C GLN A 392 -11.55 16.58 0.79
N ALA A 393 -10.86 16.14 -0.25
CA ALA A 393 -11.44 16.02 -1.58
C ALA A 393 -12.06 14.64 -1.88
N VAL A 394 -11.63 13.58 -1.18
CA VAL A 394 -12.03 12.20 -1.52
C VAL A 394 -12.50 11.42 -0.30
N LEU A 395 -11.60 11.11 0.63
CA LEU A 395 -11.81 10.09 1.66
C LEU A 395 -12.84 10.49 2.72
N CYS A 396 -12.94 11.77 3.03
CA CYS A 396 -13.92 12.29 4.00
C CYS A 396 -14.89 13.25 3.32
N GLY A 397 -14.45 14.47 2.98
CA GLY A 397 -15.34 15.52 2.47
C GLY A 397 -16.10 15.10 1.21
N GLY A 398 -15.37 14.67 0.17
CA GLY A 398 -15.97 14.22 -1.10
C GLY A 398 -16.93 13.05 -0.95
N LEU A 399 -16.50 11.95 -0.30
CA LEU A 399 -17.33 10.75 -0.15
C LEU A 399 -18.55 10.99 0.72
N SER A 400 -18.40 11.65 1.88
CA SER A 400 -19.54 11.88 2.78
C SER A 400 -20.60 12.78 2.16
N GLU A 401 -20.22 13.82 1.41
CA GLU A 401 -21.16 14.68 0.70
C GLU A 401 -21.82 13.96 -0.49
N LEU A 402 -21.09 13.09 -1.22
CA LEU A 402 -21.69 12.27 -2.27
C LEU A 402 -22.77 11.32 -1.72
N ILE A 403 -22.48 10.69 -0.58
CA ILE A 403 -23.43 9.81 0.11
C ILE A 403 -24.67 10.58 0.56
N LYS A 404 -24.49 11.75 1.18
CA LYS A 404 -25.59 12.63 1.62
C LYS A 404 -26.45 13.08 0.45
N ALA A 405 -25.84 13.59 -0.62
CA ALA A 405 -26.56 14.04 -1.80
C ALA A 405 -27.37 12.91 -2.47
N GLY A 406 -26.79 11.71 -2.58
CA GLY A 406 -27.50 10.53 -3.08
C GLY A 406 -28.67 10.12 -2.19
N PHE A 407 -28.44 10.05 -0.88
CA PHE A 407 -29.46 9.72 0.11
C PHE A 407 -30.62 10.72 0.10
N GLU A 408 -30.32 12.02 0.16
CA GLU A 408 -31.28 13.12 0.13
C GLU A 408 -32.10 13.09 -1.15
N THR A 409 -31.46 12.92 -2.31
CA THR A 409 -32.16 12.82 -3.61
C THR A 409 -33.22 11.71 -3.61
N LEU A 410 -32.90 10.54 -3.06
CA LEU A 410 -33.85 9.43 -2.98
C LEU A 410 -34.99 9.71 -2.00
N VAL A 411 -34.67 10.23 -0.81
CA VAL A 411 -35.70 10.54 0.20
C VAL A 411 -36.64 11.65 -0.27
N GLU A 412 -36.10 12.72 -0.87
CA GLU A 412 -36.89 13.83 -1.43
C GLU A 412 -37.80 13.40 -2.58
N ALA A 413 -37.40 12.39 -3.35
CA ALA A 413 -38.23 11.77 -4.37
C ALA A 413 -39.32 10.84 -3.79
N GLY A 414 -39.38 10.65 -2.47
CA GLY A 414 -40.40 9.87 -1.77
C GLY A 414 -40.05 8.40 -1.57
N TYR A 415 -38.80 7.98 -1.82
CA TYR A 415 -38.35 6.63 -1.48
C TYR A 415 -38.16 6.47 0.03
N GLN A 416 -38.21 5.22 0.50
CA GLN A 416 -38.02 4.91 1.92
C GLN A 416 -36.59 5.26 2.37
N PRO A 417 -36.41 5.95 3.50
CA PRO A 417 -35.08 6.29 4.01
C PRO A 417 -34.19 5.07 4.26
N GLU A 418 -34.77 3.94 4.65
CA GLU A 418 -34.04 2.68 4.82
C GLU A 418 -33.45 2.19 3.50
N MET A 419 -34.21 2.25 2.40
CA MET A 419 -33.72 1.89 1.07
C MET A 419 -32.64 2.86 0.61
N ALA A 420 -32.83 4.17 0.79
CA ALA A 420 -31.82 5.16 0.45
C ALA A 420 -30.51 4.93 1.23
N TYR A 421 -30.58 4.52 2.50
CA TYR A 421 -29.39 4.18 3.29
C TYR A 421 -28.65 2.97 2.71
N PHE A 422 -29.38 1.91 2.32
CA PHE A 422 -28.75 0.73 1.74
C PHE A 422 -28.01 1.08 0.45
N GLU A 423 -28.69 1.75 -0.48
CA GLU A 423 -28.15 2.10 -1.80
C GLU A 423 -27.00 3.11 -1.72
N CYS A 424 -27.10 4.13 -0.87
CA CYS A 424 -26.16 5.25 -0.87
C CYS A 424 -25.07 5.18 0.20
N MET A 425 -25.22 4.38 1.26
CA MET A 425 -24.24 4.30 2.36
C MET A 425 -23.74 2.87 2.58
N HIS A 426 -24.64 1.89 2.71
CA HIS A 426 -24.25 0.52 3.05
C HIS A 426 -23.44 -0.16 1.94
N GLU A 427 -23.92 -0.08 0.69
CA GLU A 427 -23.28 -0.75 -0.44
C GLU A 427 -21.97 -0.10 -0.88
N VAL A 428 -21.70 1.15 -0.47
CA VAL A 428 -20.41 1.80 -0.71
C VAL A 428 -19.26 0.94 -0.19
N LYS A 429 -19.41 0.32 0.98
CA LYS A 429 -18.38 -0.59 1.50
C LYS A 429 -18.10 -1.75 0.55
N LEU A 430 -19.14 -2.37 -0.01
CA LEU A 430 -18.98 -3.53 -0.90
C LEU A 430 -18.24 -3.15 -2.19
N ILE A 431 -18.58 -1.99 -2.76
CA ILE A 431 -17.90 -1.46 -3.95
C ILE A 431 -16.45 -1.08 -3.64
N VAL A 432 -16.19 -0.46 -2.50
CA VAL A 432 -14.83 -0.09 -2.07
C VAL A 432 -13.98 -1.32 -1.75
N ASP A 433 -14.56 -2.38 -1.19
CA ASP A 433 -13.85 -3.66 -0.98
C ASP A 433 -13.40 -4.25 -2.33
N LEU A 434 -14.23 -4.18 -3.38
CA LEU A 434 -13.82 -4.60 -4.74
C LEU A 434 -12.72 -3.70 -5.33
N PHE A 435 -12.75 -2.39 -5.08
CA PHE A 435 -11.66 -1.49 -5.45
C PHE A 435 -10.35 -1.89 -4.76
N TYR A 436 -10.43 -2.24 -3.49
CA TYR A 436 -9.28 -2.64 -2.70
C TYR A 436 -8.68 -3.96 -3.20
N GLU A 437 -9.51 -4.93 -3.59
CA GLU A 437 -9.07 -6.26 -4.02
C GLU A 437 -8.45 -6.28 -5.43
N GLY A 438 -8.98 -5.49 -6.37
CA GLY A 438 -8.56 -5.57 -7.78
C GLY A 438 -8.72 -4.29 -8.59
N GLY A 439 -8.91 -3.15 -7.94
CA GLY A 439 -9.05 -1.84 -8.57
C GLY A 439 -10.37 -1.67 -9.33
N LEU A 440 -10.48 -0.54 -10.05
CA LEU A 440 -11.70 -0.17 -10.79
C LEU A 440 -12.14 -1.24 -11.79
N ASN A 441 -11.18 -1.94 -12.41
CA ASN A 441 -11.49 -2.98 -13.38
C ASN A 441 -12.14 -4.21 -12.72
N TYR A 442 -11.66 -4.64 -11.56
CA TYR A 442 -12.25 -5.77 -10.86
C TYR A 442 -13.65 -5.44 -10.33
N MET A 443 -13.86 -4.23 -9.83
CA MET A 443 -15.21 -3.75 -9.49
C MET A 443 -16.14 -3.84 -10.69
N ARG A 444 -15.74 -3.27 -11.84
CA ARG A 444 -16.56 -3.27 -13.07
C ARG A 444 -16.84 -4.65 -13.62
N TYR A 445 -15.86 -5.55 -13.54
CA TYR A 445 -16.03 -6.96 -13.86
C TYR A 445 -17.05 -7.66 -12.93
N SER A 446 -17.15 -7.24 -11.68
CA SER A 446 -17.96 -7.89 -10.65
C SER A 446 -19.40 -7.39 -10.61
N VAL A 447 -19.65 -6.14 -11.01
CA VAL A 447 -21.01 -5.60 -11.11
C VAL A 447 -21.71 -6.04 -12.39
N SER A 448 -23.03 -5.87 -12.47
CA SER A 448 -23.78 -6.19 -13.69
C SER A 448 -23.43 -5.23 -14.84
N ASN A 449 -23.59 -5.68 -16.09
CA ASN A 449 -23.42 -4.83 -17.27
C ASN A 449 -24.31 -3.56 -17.23
N THR A 450 -25.48 -3.63 -16.60
CA THR A 450 -26.37 -2.47 -16.40
C THR A 450 -25.74 -1.46 -15.44
N ALA A 451 -25.13 -1.92 -14.35
CA ALA A 451 -24.41 -1.06 -13.41
C ALA A 451 -23.15 -0.45 -14.04
N GLU A 452 -22.37 -1.23 -14.79
CA GLU A 452 -21.19 -0.73 -15.51
C GLU A 452 -21.57 0.32 -16.58
N PHE A 453 -22.63 0.08 -17.36
CA PHE A 453 -23.14 1.09 -18.30
C PHE A 453 -23.61 2.36 -17.57
N GLY A 454 -24.26 2.20 -16.41
CA GLY A 454 -24.66 3.29 -15.53
C GLY A 454 -23.47 4.11 -15.02
N ASP A 455 -22.40 3.46 -14.56
CA ASP A 455 -21.13 4.08 -14.14
C ASP A 455 -20.56 4.96 -15.28
N TYR A 456 -20.35 4.40 -16.47
CA TYR A 456 -19.77 5.15 -17.59
C TYR A 456 -20.63 6.33 -18.06
N SER A 457 -21.95 6.17 -18.07
CA SER A 457 -22.87 7.18 -18.58
C SER A 457 -23.20 8.27 -17.56
N THR A 458 -23.18 7.95 -16.26
CA THR A 458 -23.63 8.86 -15.20
C THR A 458 -22.46 9.41 -14.37
N GLY A 459 -21.40 8.65 -14.15
CA GLY A 459 -20.23 9.08 -13.38
C GLY A 459 -19.67 10.45 -13.80
N PRO A 460 -19.35 10.67 -15.11
CA PRO A 460 -18.87 11.98 -15.59
C PRO A 460 -19.87 13.14 -15.50
N ARG A 461 -21.15 12.85 -15.27
CA ARG A 461 -22.20 13.87 -15.04
C ARG A 461 -22.29 14.29 -13.58
N ILE A 462 -21.85 13.44 -12.65
CA ILE A 462 -21.76 13.72 -11.22
C ILE A 462 -20.39 14.31 -10.89
N ILE A 463 -19.31 13.70 -11.39
CA ILE A 463 -17.93 14.20 -11.27
C ILE A 463 -17.58 14.95 -12.55
N THR A 464 -17.86 16.24 -12.56
CA THR A 464 -17.71 17.09 -13.75
C THR A 464 -16.33 17.75 -13.82
N PRO A 465 -15.97 18.41 -14.94
CA PRO A 465 -14.76 19.24 -15.00
C PRO A 465 -14.69 20.30 -13.89
N GLU A 466 -15.83 20.84 -13.44
CA GLU A 466 -15.93 21.78 -12.33
C GLU A 466 -15.55 21.14 -10.99
N THR A 467 -15.97 19.89 -10.73
CA THR A 467 -15.53 19.13 -9.55
C THR A 467 -14.00 19.02 -9.51
N LYS A 468 -13.38 18.68 -10.64
CA LYS A 468 -11.92 18.60 -10.74
C LYS A 468 -11.25 19.97 -10.60
N ALA A 469 -11.91 21.04 -11.08
CA ALA A 469 -11.43 22.41 -10.90
C ALA A 469 -11.44 22.80 -9.41
N GLU A 470 -12.46 22.42 -8.67
CA GLU A 470 -12.55 22.67 -7.22
C GLU A 470 -11.50 21.87 -6.44
N MET A 471 -11.29 20.60 -6.78
CA MET A 471 -10.19 19.81 -6.21
C MET A 471 -8.83 20.49 -6.38
N LYS A 472 -8.56 21.12 -7.53
CA LYS A 472 -7.33 21.90 -7.74
C LYS A 472 -7.25 23.13 -6.84
N LYS A 473 -8.37 23.80 -6.56
CA LYS A 473 -8.39 24.93 -5.62
C LYS A 473 -8.12 24.48 -4.20
N CYS A 474 -8.77 23.39 -3.74
CA CYS A 474 -8.49 22.80 -2.43
C CYS A 474 -6.99 22.46 -2.28
N LEU A 475 -6.39 21.82 -3.30
CA LEU A 475 -4.95 21.55 -3.30
C LEU A 475 -4.11 22.84 -3.22
N THR A 476 -4.49 23.89 -3.96
CA THR A 476 -3.80 25.19 -3.90
C THR A 476 -3.87 25.81 -2.51
N GLU A 477 -5.04 25.80 -1.87
CA GLU A 477 -5.25 26.33 -0.52
C GLU A 477 -4.52 25.54 0.57
N ILE A 478 -4.25 24.26 0.32
CA ILE A 478 -3.38 23.43 1.16
C ILE A 478 -1.93 23.87 0.97
N GLN A 479 -1.46 23.92 -0.28
CA GLN A 479 -0.07 24.24 -0.65
C GLN A 479 0.37 25.64 -0.24
N ASP A 480 -0.53 26.63 -0.33
CA ASP A 480 -0.24 28.01 0.07
C ASP A 480 -0.46 28.29 1.57
N GLY A 481 -0.89 27.28 2.35
CA GLY A 481 -1.12 27.36 3.78
C GLY A 481 -2.44 28.04 4.19
N THR A 482 -3.33 28.38 3.26
CA THR A 482 -4.65 28.94 3.55
C THR A 482 -5.47 28.02 4.45
N PHE A 483 -5.53 26.73 4.14
CA PHE A 483 -6.23 25.73 4.96
C PHE A 483 -5.65 25.68 6.37
N ALA A 484 -4.32 25.54 6.49
CA ALA A 484 -3.63 25.43 7.77
C ALA A 484 -3.88 26.66 8.67
N ARG A 485 -3.76 27.86 8.10
CA ARG A 485 -4.08 29.12 8.81
C ARG A 485 -5.52 29.12 9.32
N ASN A 486 -6.48 28.76 8.47
CA ASN A 486 -7.90 28.78 8.82
C ASN A 486 -8.20 27.77 9.93
N TRP A 487 -7.63 26.55 9.86
CA TRP A 487 -7.82 25.51 10.88
C TRP A 487 -7.26 25.93 12.24
N ILE A 488 -6.04 26.48 12.28
CA ILE A 488 -5.43 26.95 13.53
C ILE A 488 -6.22 28.12 14.14
N LEU A 489 -6.67 29.08 13.32
CA LEU A 489 -7.47 30.21 13.81
C LEU A 489 -8.83 29.77 14.35
N GLU A 490 -9.50 28.83 13.67
CA GLU A 490 -10.76 28.24 14.13
C GLU A 490 -10.58 27.60 15.51
N ASN A 491 -9.50 26.85 15.74
CA ASN A 491 -9.23 26.22 17.04
C ASN A 491 -8.88 27.24 18.12
N LYS A 492 -8.09 28.27 17.80
CA LYS A 492 -7.82 29.37 18.74
C LYS A 492 -9.08 30.14 19.12
N ALA A 493 -10.08 30.19 18.23
CA ALA A 493 -11.41 30.75 18.50
C ALA A 493 -12.36 29.76 19.22
N GLY A 494 -11.85 28.61 19.70
CA GLY A 494 -12.64 27.61 20.43
C GLY A 494 -13.42 26.64 19.53
N ALA A 495 -13.09 26.58 18.23
CA ALA A 495 -13.67 25.70 17.22
C ALA A 495 -15.20 25.83 17.08
N ALA A 496 -15.71 27.06 17.11
CA ALA A 496 -17.14 27.35 17.15
C ALA A 496 -17.90 26.86 15.91
N ARG A 497 -17.40 27.16 14.71
CA ARG A 497 -17.99 26.71 13.44
C ARG A 497 -17.88 25.20 13.31
N PHE A 498 -16.70 24.65 13.61
CA PHE A 498 -16.47 23.21 13.55
C PHE A 498 -17.42 22.43 14.47
N LYS A 499 -17.56 22.85 15.74
CA LYS A 499 -18.49 22.24 16.69
C LYS A 499 -19.95 22.39 16.24
N ALA A 500 -20.32 23.51 15.61
CA ALA A 500 -21.67 23.71 15.10
C ALA A 500 -21.99 22.78 13.92
N ILE A 501 -21.08 22.64 12.96
CA ILE A 501 -21.21 21.69 11.83
C ILE A 501 -21.33 20.28 12.39
N ARG A 502 -20.40 19.86 13.26
CA ARG A 502 -20.42 18.53 13.89
C ARG A 502 -21.75 18.19 14.56
N ARG A 503 -22.38 19.15 15.25
CA ARG A 503 -23.70 18.93 15.88
C ARG A 503 -24.79 18.68 14.85
N ARG A 504 -24.78 19.41 13.72
CA ARG A 504 -25.77 19.27 12.65
C ARG A 504 -25.60 17.96 11.88
N GLU A 505 -24.37 17.60 11.54
CA GLU A 505 -24.06 16.36 10.83
C GLU A 505 -24.48 15.12 11.62
N ARG A 506 -24.31 15.13 12.96
CA ARG A 506 -24.75 14.03 13.84
C ARG A 506 -26.26 13.82 13.88
N THR A 507 -27.03 14.83 13.48
CA THR A 507 -28.50 14.78 13.42
C THR A 507 -29.01 14.65 11.99
N HIS A 508 -28.13 14.38 11.02
CA HIS A 508 -28.55 14.12 9.65
C HIS A 508 -29.37 12.84 9.59
N GLN A 509 -30.41 12.80 8.75
CA GLN A 509 -31.33 11.66 8.69
C GLN A 509 -30.62 10.34 8.33
N VAL A 510 -29.55 10.40 7.52
CA VAL A 510 -28.73 9.23 7.18
C VAL A 510 -28.13 8.56 8.44
N GLU A 511 -27.76 9.35 9.45
CA GLU A 511 -27.21 8.86 10.71
C GLU A 511 -28.30 8.25 11.60
N GLU A 512 -29.47 8.89 11.68
CA GLU A 512 -30.60 8.39 12.46
C GLU A 512 -31.09 7.03 11.94
N VAL A 513 -31.26 6.91 10.62
CA VAL A 513 -31.67 5.68 9.94
C VAL A 513 -30.56 4.63 10.05
N GLY A 514 -29.32 5.00 9.73
CA GLY A 514 -28.17 4.11 9.75
C GLY A 514 -27.90 3.50 11.12
N LYS A 515 -28.04 4.29 12.19
CA LYS A 515 -27.89 3.81 13.57
C LYS A 515 -28.89 2.69 13.89
N ARG A 516 -30.15 2.82 13.46
CA ARG A 516 -31.17 1.77 13.65
C ARG A 516 -30.83 0.53 12.84
N LEU A 517 -30.50 0.70 11.55
CA LEU A 517 -30.26 -0.42 10.64
C LEU A 517 -29.02 -1.23 11.03
N ARG A 518 -27.92 -0.59 11.41
CA ARG A 518 -26.70 -1.29 11.84
C ARG A 518 -26.91 -2.17 13.07
N ARG A 519 -27.82 -1.79 13.99
CA ARG A 519 -28.18 -2.64 15.16
C ARG A 519 -28.89 -3.93 14.78
N LEU A 520 -29.53 -3.98 13.61
CA LEU A 520 -30.26 -5.16 13.13
C LEU A 520 -29.36 -6.13 12.37
N MET A 521 -28.14 -5.73 12.00
CA MET A 521 -27.21 -6.53 11.22
C MET A 521 -26.27 -7.30 12.14
N SER A 522 -26.53 -8.60 12.32
CA SER A 522 -25.82 -9.44 13.30
C SER A 522 -24.32 -9.62 13.03
N TRP A 523 -23.85 -9.30 11.81
CA TRP A 523 -22.45 -9.40 11.42
C TRP A 523 -21.68 -8.07 11.58
N ILE A 524 -22.34 -7.01 12.06
CA ILE A 524 -21.73 -5.70 12.31
C ILE A 524 -21.64 -5.48 13.82
N ASP A 525 -20.42 -5.28 14.34
CA ASP A 525 -20.19 -4.77 15.69
C ASP A 525 -20.49 -3.25 15.71
N ALA A 526 -21.77 -2.93 15.87
CA ALA A 526 -22.28 -1.57 15.73
C ALA A 526 -21.65 -0.61 16.76
N LYS A 527 -21.01 0.45 16.27
CA LYS A 527 -20.46 1.54 17.08
C LYS A 527 -21.43 2.74 17.11
N GLU A 528 -21.52 3.39 18.27
CA GLU A 528 -22.35 4.57 18.49
C GLU A 528 -21.50 5.70 19.08
N VAL A 529 -21.63 6.91 18.53
CA VAL A 529 -20.79 8.07 18.85
C VAL A 529 -21.61 9.34 19.08
#